data_AF-A0A521GIL3-F1
#
_entry.id   AF-A0A521GIL3-F1
#
_cell.length_a   1.000
_cell.length_b   1.000
_cell.length_c   1.000
_cell.angle_alpha   90.00
_cell.angle_beta   90.00
_cell.angle_gamma   90.00
#
_symmetry.space_group_name_H-M   'P 1'
#
loop_
_entity.id
_entity.type
_entity.pdbx_description
1 polymer ?
#
loop_
_entity_poly.entity_id
_entity_poly.type
_entity_poly.pdbx_seq_one_letter_code
_entity_poly.pdbx_strand_id
1 'polypeptide(L)'
;MLDHIAINDFLPTPKYVQIYNSIVSGIENHDIVPGEKLPSIYELCAHFDVAKGTVEKAYDLLKENEIIQSVQGKGYYINHTRLGRNLKILLLFNKLSAHKKMIYDAFVERLGTDASIDFYIYNNDYKQFADLLERHNQGYTHYVVIAHFYDRDEQAVRLIDRLPKHKLVVLDKLVEGVTGNYSAVYQNFEKDLMSALGEALPLLRKYTTLNILFPVNTYLPRAILSGFYRFCYEHRFEGRVLPDMEKEEVKAGYAYINLMEEDLYSVIKKIKETDFQVGEEVGILSYNETLLKELLLDGITVMSTDFAGMGYTAAELVLGNTPQHIENPFRLIVRKSL
;
A
#
# COMPACT_ATOMS: atom_id res chain seq x y z
N MET A 1 32.34 -12.50 18.73
CA MET A 1 31.47 -13.61 18.28
C MET A 1 30.93 -14.49 19.43
N LEU A 2 31.76 -15.30 20.13
CA LEU A 2 31.24 -16.20 21.18
C LEU A 2 30.53 -15.46 22.32
N ASP A 3 31.00 -14.27 22.68
CA ASP A 3 30.40 -13.41 23.72
C ASP A 3 29.01 -12.86 23.34
N HIS A 4 28.59 -13.01 22.09
CA HIS A 4 27.27 -12.58 21.59
C HIS A 4 26.27 -13.74 21.45
N ILE A 5 26.66 -14.95 21.87
CA ILE A 5 25.78 -16.13 21.87
C ILE A 5 25.38 -16.43 23.31
N ALA A 6 24.07 -16.54 23.59
CA ALA A 6 23.55 -16.83 24.92
C ALA A 6 22.70 -18.10 24.92
N ILE A 7 22.93 -18.96 25.91
CA ILE A 7 22.10 -20.15 26.17
C ILE A 7 21.68 -20.12 27.63
N ASN A 8 20.38 -20.27 27.87
CA ASN A 8 19.76 -20.33 29.19
C ASN A 8 19.05 -21.67 29.36
N ASP A 9 19.58 -22.49 30.26
CA ASP A 9 19.07 -23.84 30.56
C ASP A 9 17.70 -23.84 31.26
N PHE A 10 17.28 -22.71 31.81
CA PHE A 10 15.99 -22.56 32.49
C PHE A 10 14.84 -22.17 31.55
N LEU A 11 15.14 -21.85 30.29
CA LEU A 11 14.11 -21.55 29.29
C LEU A 11 13.53 -22.83 28.68
N PRO A 12 12.21 -22.86 28.40
CA PRO A 12 11.58 -23.99 27.71
C PRO A 12 12.00 -24.10 26.23
N THR A 13 12.67 -23.07 25.71
CA THR A 13 13.14 -23.02 24.32
C THR A 13 14.32 -23.99 24.11
N PRO A 14 14.29 -24.88 23.10
CA PRO A 14 15.40 -25.79 22.86
C PRO A 14 16.73 -25.07 22.59
N LYS A 15 17.85 -25.61 23.09
CA LYS A 15 19.19 -24.98 22.98
C LYS A 15 19.59 -24.61 21.54
N TYR A 16 19.26 -25.44 20.54
CA TYR A 16 19.57 -25.13 19.14
C TYR A 16 18.83 -23.88 18.63
N VAL A 17 17.60 -23.66 19.09
CA VAL A 17 16.81 -22.46 18.78
C VAL A 17 17.40 -21.24 19.49
N GLN A 18 17.88 -21.41 20.73
CA GLN A 18 18.56 -20.33 21.45
C GLN A 18 19.86 -19.89 20.76
N ILE A 19 20.65 -20.85 20.26
CA ILE A 19 21.85 -20.57 19.46
C ILE A 19 21.49 -19.84 18.16
N TYR A 20 20.50 -20.33 17.42
CA TYR A 20 20.00 -19.68 16.21
C TYR A 20 19.57 -18.23 16.49
N ASN A 21 18.69 -18.03 17.48
CA ASN A 21 18.17 -16.71 17.82
C ASN A 21 19.27 -15.75 18.28
N SER A 22 20.23 -16.21 19.08
CA SER A 22 21.33 -15.35 19.54
C SER A 22 22.21 -14.87 18.38
N ILE A 23 22.50 -15.76 17.43
CA ILE A 23 23.27 -15.39 16.23
C ILE A 23 22.48 -14.40 15.38
N VAL A 24 21.18 -14.64 15.17
CA VAL A 24 20.31 -13.71 14.41
C VAL A 24 20.26 -12.34 15.08
N SER A 25 19.95 -12.29 16.38
CA SER A 25 19.88 -11.03 17.12
C SER A 25 21.21 -10.31 17.22
N GLY A 26 22.33 -11.03 17.35
CA GLY A 26 23.67 -10.42 17.33
C GLY A 26 23.99 -9.75 16.00
N ILE A 27 23.50 -10.28 14.88
CA ILE A 27 23.69 -9.65 13.58
C ILE A 27 22.70 -8.49 13.38
N GLU A 28 21.45 -8.63 13.83
CA GLU A 28 20.44 -7.54 13.83
C GLU A 28 20.91 -6.32 14.63
N ASN A 29 21.57 -6.54 15.77
CA ASN A 29 22.11 -5.49 16.64
C ASN A 29 23.49 -4.96 16.20
N HIS A 30 24.03 -5.44 15.08
CA HIS A 30 25.37 -5.11 14.57
C HIS A 30 26.55 -5.53 15.48
N ASP A 31 26.33 -6.41 16.45
CA ASP A 31 27.38 -7.02 17.28
C ASP A 31 28.16 -8.11 16.52
N ILE A 32 27.54 -8.71 15.50
CA ILE A 32 28.13 -9.67 14.57
C ILE A 32 28.02 -9.11 13.15
N VAL A 33 29.13 -9.07 12.40
CA VAL A 33 29.14 -8.40 11.08
C VAL A 33 29.04 -9.38 9.90
N PRO A 34 28.44 -8.97 8.76
CA PRO A 34 28.42 -9.78 7.54
C PRO A 34 29.81 -10.18 7.07
N GLY A 35 29.97 -11.42 6.63
CA GLY A 35 31.27 -11.99 6.29
C GLY A 35 32.13 -12.43 7.48
N GLU A 36 31.68 -12.21 8.72
CA GLU A 36 32.39 -12.72 9.90
C GLU A 36 32.30 -14.25 9.95
N LYS A 37 33.39 -14.87 10.42
CA LYS A 37 33.47 -16.32 10.56
C LYS A 37 32.72 -16.76 11.81
N LEU A 38 31.80 -17.71 11.67
CA LEU A 38 31.17 -18.36 12.81
C LEU A 38 32.16 -19.23 13.58
N PRO A 39 31.96 -19.42 14.90
CA PRO A 39 32.71 -20.39 15.67
C PRO A 39 32.54 -21.79 15.06
N SER A 40 33.55 -22.63 15.17
CA SER A 40 33.41 -24.04 14.81
C SER A 40 32.40 -24.72 15.72
N ILE A 41 31.80 -25.80 15.23
CA ILE A 41 30.89 -26.65 16.02
C ILE A 41 31.56 -27.07 17.33
N TYR A 42 32.86 -27.42 17.29
CA TYR A 42 33.62 -27.83 18.46
C TYR A 42 33.85 -26.70 19.47
N GLU A 43 34.12 -25.47 19.01
CA GLU A 43 34.25 -24.29 19.89
C GLU A 43 32.93 -24.00 20.62
N LEU A 44 31.79 -24.07 19.92
CA LEU A 44 30.47 -23.89 20.53
C LEU A 44 30.12 -25.00 21.52
N CYS A 45 30.44 -26.26 21.19
CA CYS A 45 30.23 -27.37 22.11
C CYS A 45 31.04 -27.20 23.40
N ALA A 46 32.32 -26.82 23.27
CA ALA A 46 33.21 -26.65 24.41
C ALA A 46 32.83 -25.44 25.28
N HIS A 47 32.40 -24.35 24.67
CA HIS A 47 32.10 -23.11 25.40
C HIS A 47 30.76 -23.17 26.17
N PHE A 48 29.74 -23.79 25.59
CA PHE A 48 28.38 -23.80 26.16
C PHE A 48 27.90 -25.16 26.69
N ASP A 49 28.80 -26.15 26.75
CA ASP A 49 28.48 -27.53 27.17
C ASP A 49 27.22 -28.09 26.48
N VAL A 50 27.20 -27.97 25.14
CA VAL A 50 26.09 -28.42 24.29
C VAL A 50 26.50 -29.60 23.43
N ALA A 51 25.56 -30.53 23.22
CA ALA A 51 25.79 -31.67 22.36
C ALA A 51 26.03 -31.23 20.91
N LYS A 52 26.96 -31.90 20.22
CA LYS A 52 27.31 -31.64 18.82
C LYS A 52 26.10 -31.51 17.90
N GLY A 53 25.15 -32.46 17.99
CA GLY A 53 23.93 -32.44 17.18
C GLY A 53 23.01 -31.23 17.42
N THR A 54 23.12 -30.56 18.57
CA THR A 54 22.38 -29.33 18.86
C THR A 54 22.97 -28.14 18.09
N VAL A 55 24.30 -28.04 18.04
CA VAL A 55 24.99 -26.99 17.29
C VAL A 55 24.83 -27.21 15.79
N GLU A 56 24.98 -28.46 15.33
CA GLU A 56 24.73 -28.83 13.93
C GLU A 56 23.32 -28.44 13.50
N LYS A 57 22.30 -28.78 14.30
CA LYS A 57 20.91 -28.42 14.00
C LYS A 57 20.67 -26.91 13.95
N ALA A 58 21.34 -26.13 14.80
CA ALA A 58 21.26 -24.67 14.74
C ALA A 58 21.90 -24.13 13.45
N TYR A 59 23.04 -24.71 13.04
CA TYR A 59 23.78 -24.29 11.85
C TYR A 59 23.07 -24.70 10.56
N ASP A 60 22.46 -25.87 10.54
CA ASP A 60 21.59 -26.31 9.45
C ASP A 60 20.41 -25.35 9.29
N LEU A 61 19.77 -24.93 10.39
CA LEU A 61 18.68 -23.96 10.34
C LEU A 61 19.15 -22.58 9.85
N LEU A 62 20.31 -22.08 10.31
CA LEU A 62 20.91 -20.84 9.81
C LEU A 62 21.22 -20.93 8.31
N LYS A 63 21.67 -22.10 7.84
CA LYS A 63 21.99 -22.36 6.42
C LYS A 63 20.73 -22.46 5.57
N GLU A 64 19.68 -23.13 6.05
CA GLU A 64 18.37 -23.22 5.39
C GLU A 64 17.72 -21.85 5.20
N ASN A 65 17.94 -20.93 6.15
CA ASN A 65 17.47 -19.55 6.07
C ASN A 65 18.45 -18.60 5.35
N GLU A 66 19.50 -19.14 4.69
CA GLU A 66 20.51 -18.39 3.92
C GLU A 66 21.30 -17.34 4.73
N ILE A 67 21.28 -17.44 6.05
CA ILE A 67 21.96 -16.52 6.98
C ILE A 67 23.46 -16.77 6.97
N ILE A 68 23.86 -18.02 6.74
CA ILE A 68 25.26 -18.46 6.74
C ILE A 68 25.57 -19.28 5.51
N GLN A 69 26.82 -19.21 5.06
CA GLN A 69 27.34 -20.00 3.95
C GLN A 69 28.53 -20.85 4.40
N SER A 70 28.65 -22.05 3.83
CA SER A 70 29.80 -22.92 4.07
C SER A 70 30.89 -22.64 3.04
N VAL A 71 32.10 -22.37 3.53
CA VAL A 71 33.29 -22.24 2.70
C VAL A 71 34.15 -23.48 2.90
N GLN A 72 34.34 -24.25 1.82
CA GLN A 72 35.03 -25.53 1.85
C GLN A 72 36.41 -25.40 2.54
N GLY A 73 36.63 -26.22 3.57
CA GLY A 73 37.87 -26.25 4.35
C GLY A 73 38.09 -25.05 5.27
N LYS A 74 37.19 -24.06 5.31
CA LYS A 74 37.35 -22.82 6.08
C LYS A 74 36.27 -22.57 7.14
N GLY A 75 35.16 -23.31 7.10
CA GLY A 75 34.06 -23.24 8.07
C GLY A 75 32.85 -22.46 7.56
N TYR A 76 32.03 -21.97 8.48
CA TYR A 76 30.83 -21.20 8.17
C TYR A 76 31.08 -19.70 8.33
N TYR A 77 30.51 -18.91 7.44
CA TYR A 77 30.62 -17.45 7.45
C TYR A 77 29.22 -16.86 7.39
N ILE A 78 29.00 -15.75 8.08
CA ILE A 78 27.79 -14.95 7.92
C ILE A 78 27.74 -14.50 6.46
N ASN A 79 26.59 -14.69 5.81
CA ASN A 79 26.42 -14.29 4.42
C ASN A 79 26.68 -12.77 4.27
N HIS A 80 27.17 -12.34 3.10
CA HIS A 80 27.46 -10.92 2.84
C HIS A 80 26.21 -10.12 2.47
N THR A 81 25.12 -10.80 2.12
CA THR A 81 23.80 -10.23 2.39
C THR A 81 23.79 -9.98 3.88
N ARG A 82 23.67 -8.70 4.30
CA ARG A 82 23.33 -8.36 5.68
C ARG A 82 22.25 -9.35 6.16
N LEU A 83 22.09 -9.58 7.45
CA LEU A 83 20.75 -9.93 7.94
C LEU A 83 19.84 -8.71 7.73
N GLY A 84 19.67 -8.33 6.47
CA GLY A 84 18.54 -7.64 5.92
C GLY A 84 17.70 -8.78 5.38
N ARG A 85 16.43 -8.77 5.73
CA ARG A 85 15.44 -9.67 5.16
C ARG A 85 15.68 -9.67 3.64
N ASN A 86 16.04 -10.79 3.03
CA ASN A 86 16.12 -10.94 1.56
C ASN A 86 14.70 -10.80 1.02
N LEU A 87 14.16 -9.57 1.07
CA LEU A 87 12.79 -9.28 0.76
C LEU A 87 12.67 -9.40 -0.74
N LYS A 88 11.99 -10.44 -1.17
CA LYS A 88 11.51 -10.56 -2.53
C LYS A 88 10.03 -10.24 -2.55
N ILE A 89 9.67 -9.13 -3.17
CA ILE A 89 8.32 -8.56 -3.13
C ILE A 89 7.74 -8.62 -4.54
N LEU A 90 6.55 -9.22 -4.67
CA LEU A 90 5.74 -9.09 -5.87
C LEU A 90 4.82 -7.88 -5.68
N LEU A 91 5.06 -6.81 -6.44
CA LEU A 91 4.25 -5.59 -6.39
C LEU A 91 3.32 -5.54 -7.60
N LEU A 92 2.01 -5.54 -7.35
CA LEU A 92 0.98 -5.54 -8.39
C LEU A 92 0.14 -4.27 -8.31
N PHE A 93 0.31 -3.40 -9.31
CA PHE A 93 -0.55 -2.21 -9.48
C PHE A 93 -1.61 -2.44 -10.53
N ASN A 94 -2.80 -1.90 -10.30
CA ASN A 94 -3.90 -1.96 -11.24
C ASN A 94 -3.65 -1.09 -12.49
N LYS A 95 -3.06 0.10 -12.34
CA LYS A 95 -2.74 1.01 -13.46
C LYS A 95 -1.60 1.97 -13.06
N LEU A 96 -0.80 2.42 -14.02
CA LEU A 96 0.17 3.50 -13.80
C LEU A 96 -0.47 4.87 -13.80
N SER A 97 0.06 5.76 -12.96
CA SER A 97 -0.41 7.14 -12.79
C SER A 97 0.50 7.87 -11.80
N ALA A 98 0.42 9.20 -11.78
CA ALA A 98 1.25 10.04 -10.90
C ALA A 98 1.15 9.64 -9.42
N HIS A 99 -0.08 9.47 -8.91
CA HIS A 99 -0.29 9.08 -7.50
C HIS A 99 0.25 7.68 -7.16
N LYS A 100 0.19 6.71 -8.08
CA LYS A 100 0.78 5.38 -7.86
C LYS A 100 2.30 5.42 -7.89
N LYS A 101 2.88 6.32 -8.69
CA LYS A 101 4.33 6.57 -8.63
C LYS A 101 4.77 7.07 -7.26
N MET A 102 3.99 7.96 -6.63
CA MET A 102 4.29 8.44 -5.27
C MET A 102 4.27 7.31 -4.24
N ILE A 103 3.30 6.38 -4.33
CA ILE A 103 3.28 5.16 -3.50
C ILE A 103 4.56 4.35 -3.73
N TYR A 104 4.90 4.09 -4.99
CA TYR A 104 6.08 3.30 -5.35
C TYR A 104 7.39 3.92 -4.85
N ASP A 105 7.59 5.21 -5.10
CA ASP A 105 8.81 5.93 -4.72
C ASP A 105 9.01 5.88 -3.19
N ALA A 106 7.96 6.20 -2.42
CA ALA A 106 8.02 6.16 -0.95
C ALA A 106 8.19 4.74 -0.41
N PHE A 107 7.57 3.74 -1.05
CA PHE A 107 7.72 2.33 -0.69
C PHE A 107 9.17 1.85 -0.91
N VAL A 108 9.76 2.14 -2.07
CA VAL A 108 11.16 1.80 -2.39
C VAL A 108 12.14 2.52 -1.48
N GLU A 109 11.95 3.83 -1.28
CA GLU A 109 12.80 4.64 -0.40
C GLU A 109 12.82 4.06 1.02
N ARG A 110 11.65 3.67 1.53
CA ARG A 110 11.55 3.12 2.88
C ARG A 110 12.13 1.71 3.04
N LEU A 111 11.98 0.85 2.02
CA LEU A 111 12.56 -0.49 2.02
C LEU A 111 14.09 -0.47 1.92
N GLY A 112 14.67 0.56 1.30
CA GLY A 112 16.11 0.67 1.09
C GLY A 112 16.66 -0.35 0.11
N THR A 113 17.96 -0.63 0.20
CA THR A 113 18.70 -1.47 -0.78
C THR A 113 18.55 -2.97 -0.57
N ASP A 114 17.96 -3.39 0.55
CA ASP A 114 17.93 -4.79 0.97
C ASP A 114 16.66 -5.53 0.48
N ALA A 115 15.84 -4.87 -0.35
CA ALA A 115 14.65 -5.45 -0.97
C ALA A 115 14.75 -5.48 -2.50
N SER A 116 14.30 -6.60 -3.07
CA SER A 116 14.05 -6.79 -4.49
C SER A 116 12.55 -6.73 -4.77
N ILE A 117 12.17 -5.95 -5.78
CA ILE A 117 10.76 -5.74 -6.14
C ILE A 117 10.57 -6.13 -7.59
N ASP A 118 9.78 -7.18 -7.81
CA ASP A 118 9.26 -7.52 -9.13
C ASP A 118 7.93 -6.78 -9.30
N PHE A 119 7.94 -5.73 -10.14
CA PHE A 119 6.82 -4.81 -10.31
C PHE A 119 6.04 -5.09 -11.60
N TYR A 120 4.74 -5.33 -11.48
CA TYR A 120 3.85 -5.55 -12.62
C TYR A 120 2.59 -4.69 -12.55
N ILE A 121 2.05 -4.38 -13.74
CA ILE A 121 0.78 -3.68 -13.92
C ILE A 121 -0.17 -4.57 -14.71
N TYR A 122 -1.39 -4.75 -14.21
CA TYR A 122 -2.39 -5.64 -14.83
C TYR A 122 -3.56 -4.91 -15.49
N ASN A 123 -3.52 -3.56 -15.55
CA ASN A 123 -4.49 -2.70 -16.25
C ASN A 123 -5.97 -2.89 -15.84
N ASN A 124 -6.23 -3.18 -14.57
CA ASN A 124 -7.54 -3.55 -14.03
C ASN A 124 -8.18 -4.81 -14.68
N ASP A 125 -7.41 -5.58 -15.47
CA ASP A 125 -7.88 -6.79 -16.14
C ASP A 125 -7.67 -8.03 -15.25
N TYR A 126 -8.77 -8.71 -14.92
CA TYR A 126 -8.74 -9.89 -14.06
C TYR A 126 -7.88 -11.04 -14.63
N LYS A 127 -7.88 -11.27 -15.95
CA LYS A 127 -7.13 -12.39 -16.54
C LYS A 127 -5.62 -12.14 -16.43
N GLN A 128 -5.18 -10.92 -16.72
CA GLN A 128 -3.79 -10.52 -16.54
C GLN A 128 -3.37 -10.65 -15.07
N PHE A 129 -4.22 -10.24 -14.13
CA PHE A 129 -3.96 -10.40 -12.71
C PHE A 129 -3.83 -11.88 -12.30
N ALA A 130 -4.74 -12.73 -12.77
CA ALA A 130 -4.70 -14.17 -12.50
C ALA A 130 -3.44 -14.84 -13.06
N ASP A 131 -3.09 -14.55 -14.32
CA ASP A 131 -1.88 -15.07 -14.97
C ASP A 131 -0.60 -14.65 -14.24
N LEU A 132 -0.54 -13.40 -13.76
CA LEU A 132 0.59 -12.89 -12.99
C LEU A 132 0.73 -13.64 -11.66
N LEU A 133 -0.37 -13.79 -10.91
CA LEU A 133 -0.34 -14.54 -9.64
C LEU A 133 0.03 -16.01 -9.84
N GLU A 134 -0.43 -16.65 -10.92
CA GLU A 134 -0.10 -18.04 -11.23
C GLU A 134 1.39 -18.22 -11.56
N ARG A 135 1.95 -17.35 -12.41
CA ARG A 135 3.38 -17.38 -12.77
C ARG A 135 4.31 -17.04 -11.61
N HIS A 136 3.83 -16.26 -10.65
CA HIS A 136 4.60 -15.74 -9.53
C HIS A 136 4.09 -16.27 -8.17
N ASN A 137 3.64 -17.52 -8.13
CA ASN A 137 3.05 -18.15 -6.95
C ASN A 137 4.05 -18.61 -5.86
N GLN A 138 5.36 -18.54 -6.12
CA GLN A 138 6.42 -19.01 -5.23
C GLN A 138 7.64 -18.09 -5.24
N GLY A 139 8.48 -18.19 -4.21
CA GLY A 139 9.74 -17.46 -4.10
C GLY A 139 9.62 -16.01 -3.62
N TYR A 140 8.40 -15.54 -3.31
CA TYR A 140 8.18 -14.21 -2.73
C TYR A 140 8.01 -14.28 -1.22
N THR A 141 8.63 -13.30 -0.56
CA THR A 141 8.42 -13.02 0.86
C THR A 141 7.09 -12.29 1.07
N HIS A 142 6.71 -11.41 0.14
CA HIS A 142 5.50 -10.59 0.24
C HIS A 142 4.81 -10.42 -1.12
N TYR A 143 3.49 -10.32 -1.05
CA TYR A 143 2.59 -9.95 -2.13
C TYR A 143 1.94 -8.62 -1.79
N VAL A 144 2.26 -7.57 -2.54
CA VAL A 144 1.71 -6.22 -2.31
C VAL A 144 0.79 -5.88 -3.47
N VAL A 145 -0.50 -5.71 -3.19
CA VAL A 145 -1.54 -5.66 -4.23
C VAL A 145 -2.43 -4.44 -4.07
N ILE A 146 -2.55 -3.65 -5.14
CA ILE A 146 -3.62 -2.65 -5.32
C ILE A 146 -4.71 -3.30 -6.16
N ALA A 147 -5.81 -3.69 -5.52
CA ALA A 147 -6.83 -4.58 -6.08
C ALA A 147 -8.06 -3.82 -6.60
N HIS A 148 -7.90 -3.17 -7.76
CA HIS A 148 -9.03 -2.58 -8.51
C HIS A 148 -9.24 -3.32 -9.83
N PHE A 149 -10.50 -3.55 -10.19
CA PHE A 149 -10.90 -4.33 -11.36
C PHE A 149 -12.09 -3.67 -12.06
N TYR A 150 -12.22 -3.87 -13.37
CA TYR A 150 -13.43 -3.46 -14.11
C TYR A 150 -14.58 -4.44 -13.96
N ASP A 151 -14.26 -5.74 -13.84
CA ASP A 151 -15.20 -6.84 -13.72
C ASP A 151 -14.65 -7.95 -12.81
N ARG A 152 -15.53 -8.88 -12.40
CA ARG A 152 -15.16 -10.13 -11.71
C ARG A 152 -14.52 -9.95 -10.32
N ASP A 153 -15.01 -8.99 -9.54
CA ASP A 153 -14.57 -8.75 -8.16
C ASP A 153 -14.57 -10.05 -7.33
N GLU A 154 -15.61 -10.87 -7.41
CA GLU A 154 -15.67 -12.13 -6.65
C GLU A 154 -14.55 -13.12 -7.00
N GLN A 155 -14.20 -13.24 -8.29
CA GLN A 155 -13.11 -14.11 -8.71
C GLN A 155 -11.76 -13.56 -8.23
N ALA A 156 -11.56 -12.24 -8.34
CA ALA A 156 -10.35 -11.59 -7.86
C ALA A 156 -10.18 -11.74 -6.35
N VAL A 157 -11.26 -11.55 -5.58
CA VAL A 157 -11.31 -11.77 -4.13
C VAL A 157 -10.86 -13.19 -3.80
N ARG A 158 -11.40 -14.21 -4.49
CA ARG A 158 -11.01 -15.62 -4.26
C ARG A 158 -9.53 -15.89 -4.55
N LEU A 159 -8.94 -15.23 -5.54
CA LEU A 159 -7.51 -15.37 -5.83
C LEU A 159 -6.65 -14.73 -4.74
N ILE A 160 -6.98 -13.50 -4.36
CA ILE A 160 -6.27 -12.79 -3.28
C ILE A 160 -6.42 -13.55 -1.96
N ASP A 161 -7.60 -14.13 -1.70
CA ASP A 161 -7.90 -14.84 -0.47
C ASP A 161 -7.07 -16.13 -0.30
N ARG A 162 -6.59 -16.72 -1.41
CA ARG A 162 -5.71 -17.90 -1.41
C ARG A 162 -4.24 -17.57 -1.12
N LEU A 163 -3.84 -16.30 -1.19
CA LEU A 163 -2.46 -15.93 -0.90
C LEU A 163 -2.12 -16.15 0.58
N PRO A 164 -0.87 -16.52 0.91
CA PRO A 164 -0.46 -16.68 2.30
C PRO A 164 -0.65 -15.37 3.07
N LYS A 165 -1.56 -15.37 4.06
CA LYS A 165 -2.02 -14.14 4.74
C LYS A 165 -0.91 -13.35 5.43
N HIS A 166 0.03 -14.06 6.05
CA HIS A 166 1.22 -13.47 6.67
C HIS A 166 2.19 -12.81 5.67
N LYS A 167 1.99 -13.01 4.35
CA LYS A 167 2.78 -12.39 3.27
C LYS A 167 2.01 -11.31 2.51
N LEU A 168 0.71 -11.16 2.77
CA LEU A 168 -0.18 -10.34 1.96
C LEU A 168 -0.26 -8.92 2.52
N VAL A 169 -0.02 -7.93 1.65
CA VAL A 169 -0.27 -6.52 1.90
C VAL A 169 -1.25 -5.99 0.86
N VAL A 170 -2.43 -5.55 1.29
CA VAL A 170 -3.44 -4.93 0.41
C VAL A 170 -3.36 -3.41 0.52
N LEU A 171 -3.32 -2.73 -0.61
CA LEU A 171 -3.19 -1.28 -0.67
C LEU A 171 -4.41 -0.61 -1.32
N ASP A 172 -4.63 0.66 -0.95
CA ASP A 172 -5.59 1.60 -1.52
C ASP A 172 -7.06 1.31 -1.18
N LYS A 173 -7.51 0.07 -1.37
CA LYS A 173 -8.90 -0.36 -1.13
C LYS A 173 -8.89 -1.72 -0.42
N LEU A 174 -9.63 -1.84 0.70
CA LEU A 174 -9.90 -3.15 1.27
C LEU A 174 -10.72 -4.00 0.29
N VAL A 175 -10.32 -5.26 0.16
CA VAL A 175 -10.99 -6.22 -0.70
C VAL A 175 -11.98 -7.00 0.16
N GLU A 176 -13.25 -6.59 0.11
CA GLU A 176 -14.33 -7.25 0.84
C GLU A 176 -14.40 -8.73 0.46
N GLY A 177 -14.40 -9.61 1.48
CA GLY A 177 -14.37 -11.06 1.29
C GLY A 177 -12.98 -11.71 1.40
N VAL A 178 -11.89 -10.93 1.46
CA VAL A 178 -10.58 -11.47 1.86
C VAL A 178 -10.57 -11.66 3.37
N THR A 179 -10.39 -12.90 3.80
CA THR A 179 -10.45 -13.33 5.21
C THR A 179 -9.05 -13.53 5.82
N GLY A 180 -9.00 -13.79 7.13
CA GLY A 180 -7.75 -14.08 7.85
C GLY A 180 -6.97 -12.84 8.27
N ASN A 181 -5.76 -13.06 8.80
CA ASN A 181 -4.92 -12.00 9.36
C ASN A 181 -3.83 -11.58 8.34
N TYR A 182 -4.03 -10.44 7.68
CA TYR A 182 -3.14 -9.88 6.65
C TYR A 182 -2.89 -8.39 6.91
N SER A 183 -1.95 -7.80 6.18
CA SER A 183 -1.61 -6.39 6.30
C SER A 183 -2.40 -5.56 5.27
N ALA A 184 -2.85 -4.37 5.64
CA ALA A 184 -3.50 -3.46 4.71
C ALA A 184 -3.24 -1.99 5.03
N VAL A 185 -3.07 -1.17 3.99
CA VAL A 185 -3.11 0.29 4.08
C VAL A 185 -4.14 0.80 3.08
N TYR A 186 -5.25 1.36 3.56
CA TYR A 186 -6.43 1.56 2.72
C TYR A 186 -7.12 2.90 2.97
N GLN A 187 -7.94 3.31 2.00
CA GLN A 187 -8.84 4.45 2.15
C GLN A 187 -10.24 3.97 2.52
N ASN A 188 -10.96 4.78 3.30
CA ASN A 188 -12.38 4.55 3.58
C ASN A 188 -13.21 5.51 2.73
N PHE A 189 -13.37 5.18 1.45
CA PHE A 189 -13.92 6.08 0.43
C PHE A 189 -15.25 6.77 0.80
N GLU A 190 -16.15 6.08 1.52
CA GLU A 190 -17.41 6.68 1.98
C GLU A 190 -17.15 7.73 3.09
N LYS A 191 -16.42 7.33 4.14
CA LYS A 191 -16.09 8.18 5.29
C LYS A 191 -15.22 9.38 4.88
N ASP A 192 -14.23 9.14 4.03
CA ASP A 192 -13.27 10.13 3.56
C ASP A 192 -13.96 11.24 2.76
N LEU A 193 -14.85 10.85 1.83
CA LEU A 193 -15.65 11.80 1.07
C LEU A 193 -16.58 12.60 2.00
N MET A 194 -17.30 11.92 2.90
CA MET A 194 -18.21 12.56 3.86
C MET A 194 -17.47 13.60 4.71
N SER A 195 -16.29 13.25 5.24
CA SER A 195 -15.46 14.16 6.04
C SER A 195 -15.04 15.38 5.23
N ALA A 196 -14.49 15.15 4.03
CA ALA A 196 -13.97 16.25 3.21
C ALA A 196 -15.07 17.18 2.70
N LEU A 197 -16.24 16.64 2.31
CA LEU A 197 -17.40 17.48 1.96
C LEU A 197 -17.97 18.20 3.19
N GLY A 198 -17.93 17.58 4.37
CA GLY A 198 -18.28 18.21 5.64
C GLY A 198 -17.40 19.41 5.98
N GLU A 199 -16.09 19.27 5.79
CA GLU A 199 -15.12 20.36 5.93
C GLU A 199 -15.34 21.46 4.89
N ALA A 200 -15.70 21.09 3.64
CA ALA A 200 -16.00 22.03 2.57
C ALA A 200 -17.40 22.68 2.68
N LEU A 201 -18.27 22.20 3.59
CA LEU A 201 -19.68 22.61 3.66
C LEU A 201 -19.89 24.13 3.71
N PRO A 202 -19.12 24.94 4.47
CA PRO A 202 -19.30 26.39 4.48
C PRO A 202 -19.16 27.04 3.10
N LEU A 203 -18.26 26.51 2.26
CA LEU A 203 -18.03 26.98 0.89
C LEU A 203 -19.09 26.44 -0.06
N LEU A 204 -19.56 25.21 0.18
CA LEU A 204 -20.56 24.55 -0.66
C LEU A 204 -21.96 25.17 -0.55
N ARG A 205 -22.29 25.86 0.55
CA ARG A 205 -23.64 26.40 0.82
C ARG A 205 -24.20 27.36 -0.22
N LYS A 206 -23.36 27.97 -1.05
CA LYS A 206 -23.80 28.87 -2.14
C LYS A 206 -24.29 28.11 -3.38
N TYR A 207 -24.01 26.82 -3.47
CA TYR A 207 -24.48 25.94 -4.53
C TYR A 207 -25.77 25.23 -4.10
N THR A 208 -26.65 24.96 -5.04
CA THR A 208 -27.90 24.21 -4.83
C THR A 208 -27.77 22.74 -5.20
N THR A 209 -26.93 22.46 -6.21
CA THR A 209 -26.82 21.13 -6.84
C THR A 209 -25.37 20.69 -6.84
N LEU A 210 -25.11 19.49 -6.32
CA LEU A 210 -23.81 18.83 -6.41
C LEU A 210 -23.89 17.76 -7.49
N ASN A 211 -22.95 17.78 -8.41
CA ASN A 211 -22.85 16.84 -9.53
C ASN A 211 -21.56 16.05 -9.37
N ILE A 212 -21.63 14.73 -9.22
CA ILE A 212 -20.43 13.88 -9.19
C ILE A 212 -20.28 13.17 -10.53
N LEU A 213 -19.09 13.26 -11.11
CA LEU A 213 -18.77 12.55 -12.34
C LEU A 213 -18.35 11.12 -11.98
N PHE A 214 -19.12 10.15 -12.46
CA PHE A 214 -18.91 8.73 -12.20
C PHE A 214 -19.17 7.93 -13.48
N PRO A 215 -18.13 7.65 -14.28
CA PRO A 215 -18.27 6.95 -15.56
C PRO A 215 -18.92 5.58 -15.43
N VAL A 216 -19.70 5.17 -16.45
CA VAL A 216 -20.42 3.89 -16.45
C VAL A 216 -19.46 2.69 -16.39
N ASN A 217 -18.35 2.77 -17.15
CA ASN A 217 -17.31 1.74 -17.15
C ASN A 217 -16.11 2.21 -16.31
N THR A 218 -16.14 1.90 -15.02
CA THR A 218 -15.15 2.38 -14.06
C THR A 218 -14.77 1.32 -13.04
N TYR A 219 -13.52 1.38 -12.57
CA TYR A 219 -13.02 0.60 -11.45
C TYR A 219 -13.20 1.35 -10.10
N LEU A 220 -13.80 2.55 -10.13
CA LEU A 220 -13.98 3.37 -8.95
C LEU A 220 -14.90 2.69 -7.91
N PRO A 221 -14.57 2.76 -6.61
CA PRO A 221 -15.42 2.17 -5.57
C PRO A 221 -16.79 2.83 -5.49
N ARG A 222 -17.86 2.03 -5.49
CA ARG A 222 -19.24 2.52 -5.29
C ARG A 222 -19.47 3.17 -3.93
N ALA A 223 -18.63 2.90 -2.94
CA ALA A 223 -18.64 3.57 -1.64
C ALA A 223 -18.52 5.10 -1.74
N ILE A 224 -17.86 5.62 -2.79
CA ILE A 224 -17.84 7.06 -3.09
C ILE A 224 -19.27 7.58 -3.31
N LEU A 225 -20.08 6.88 -4.11
CA LEU A 225 -21.47 7.26 -4.36
C LEU A 225 -22.33 7.14 -3.09
N SER A 226 -22.10 6.12 -2.26
CA SER A 226 -22.77 5.98 -0.96
C SER A 226 -22.54 7.23 -0.09
N GLY A 227 -21.28 7.65 0.05
CA GLY A 227 -20.92 8.86 0.80
C GLY A 227 -21.51 10.12 0.17
N PHE A 228 -21.46 10.23 -1.17
CA PHE A 228 -21.98 11.39 -1.89
C PHE A 228 -23.50 11.56 -1.67
N TYR A 229 -24.28 10.49 -1.85
CA TYR A 229 -25.72 10.54 -1.64
C TYR A 229 -26.09 10.85 -0.20
N ARG A 230 -25.37 10.25 0.76
CA ARG A 230 -25.56 10.51 2.18
C ARG A 230 -25.30 11.98 2.52
N PHE A 231 -24.18 12.54 2.05
CA PHE A 231 -23.86 13.95 2.25
C PHE A 231 -24.96 14.86 1.68
N CYS A 232 -25.37 14.61 0.43
CA CYS A 232 -26.40 15.42 -0.22
C CYS A 232 -27.73 15.37 0.55
N TYR A 233 -28.12 14.18 1.04
CA TYR A 233 -29.32 14.01 1.84
C TYR A 233 -29.25 14.75 3.18
N GLU A 234 -28.17 14.57 3.94
CA GLU A 234 -27.98 15.19 5.27
C GLU A 234 -27.95 16.72 5.20
N HIS A 235 -27.40 17.29 4.11
CA HIS A 235 -27.25 18.73 3.94
C HIS A 235 -28.23 19.36 2.93
N ARG A 236 -29.19 18.59 2.42
CA ARG A 236 -30.27 19.03 1.50
C ARG A 236 -29.78 19.62 0.17
N PHE A 237 -28.69 19.08 -0.38
CA PHE A 237 -28.29 19.37 -1.75
C PHE A 237 -29.07 18.49 -2.73
N GLU A 238 -29.36 19.01 -3.92
CA GLU A 238 -29.73 18.17 -5.05
C GLU A 238 -28.48 17.42 -5.54
N GLY A 239 -28.40 16.12 -5.28
CA GLY A 239 -27.28 15.28 -5.71
C GLY A 239 -27.53 14.61 -7.06
N ARG A 240 -26.65 14.84 -8.03
CA ARG A 240 -26.71 14.24 -9.38
C ARG A 240 -25.44 13.44 -9.66
N VAL A 241 -25.60 12.27 -10.27
CA VAL A 241 -24.48 11.45 -10.77
C VAL A 241 -24.47 11.55 -12.29
N LEU A 242 -23.35 12.01 -12.84
CA LEU A 242 -23.17 12.22 -14.27
C LEU A 242 -22.19 11.18 -14.83
N PRO A 243 -22.52 10.46 -15.92
CA PRO A 243 -21.58 9.53 -16.54
C PRO A 243 -20.42 10.26 -17.25
N ASP A 244 -20.70 11.45 -17.77
CA ASP A 244 -19.80 12.32 -18.52
C ASP A 244 -20.39 13.74 -18.58
N MET A 245 -19.66 14.66 -19.23
CA MET A 245 -20.08 16.05 -19.43
C MET A 245 -20.61 16.33 -20.85
N GLU A 246 -20.70 15.35 -21.74
CA GLU A 246 -21.00 15.60 -23.17
C GLU A 246 -22.35 16.30 -23.34
N LYS A 247 -23.37 15.78 -22.66
CA LYS A 247 -24.76 16.26 -22.72
C LYS A 247 -25.14 17.16 -21.55
N GLU A 248 -24.21 17.43 -20.65
CA GLU A 248 -24.47 18.28 -19.49
C GLU A 248 -24.47 19.76 -19.90
N GLU A 249 -25.46 20.49 -19.37
CA GLU A 249 -25.57 21.93 -19.44
C GLU A 249 -25.14 22.53 -18.09
N VAL A 250 -24.11 23.38 -18.12
CA VAL A 250 -23.61 24.04 -16.91
C VAL A 250 -24.59 25.13 -16.49
N LYS A 251 -24.89 25.20 -15.18
CA LYS A 251 -25.81 26.20 -14.60
C LYS A 251 -25.20 26.85 -13.36
N ALA A 252 -25.53 28.12 -13.13
CA ALA A 252 -25.21 28.79 -11.88
C ALA A 252 -25.82 28.04 -10.68
N GLY A 253 -25.11 28.02 -9.55
CA GLY A 253 -25.47 27.26 -8.36
C GLY A 253 -25.07 25.79 -8.43
N TYR A 254 -24.34 25.33 -9.46
CA TYR A 254 -23.88 23.95 -9.55
C TYR A 254 -22.43 23.83 -9.06
N ALA A 255 -22.11 22.75 -8.34
CA ALA A 255 -20.73 22.33 -8.12
C ALA A 255 -20.50 20.94 -8.73
N TYR A 256 -19.30 20.75 -9.28
CA TYR A 256 -18.89 19.51 -9.93
C TYR A 256 -17.77 18.83 -9.14
N ILE A 257 -17.98 17.57 -8.76
CA ILE A 257 -17.00 16.72 -8.10
C ILE A 257 -16.45 15.76 -9.15
N ASN A 258 -15.18 15.95 -9.48
CA ASN A 258 -14.46 15.15 -10.45
C ASN A 258 -13.65 14.03 -9.77
N LEU A 259 -13.66 12.82 -10.34
CA LEU A 259 -12.93 11.67 -9.80
C LEU A 259 -11.67 11.30 -10.60
N MET A 260 -11.66 11.60 -11.91
CA MET A 260 -10.56 11.23 -12.81
C MET A 260 -9.96 12.46 -13.52
N GLU A 261 -8.67 12.44 -13.83
CA GLU A 261 -8.01 13.59 -14.47
C GLU A 261 -8.59 13.89 -15.87
N GLU A 262 -8.95 12.85 -16.62
CA GLU A 262 -9.50 12.96 -17.99
C GLU A 262 -10.84 13.70 -17.99
N ASP A 263 -11.67 13.46 -16.97
CA ASP A 263 -12.98 14.07 -16.80
C ASP A 263 -12.88 15.55 -16.37
N LEU A 264 -11.84 15.92 -15.62
CA LEU A 264 -11.62 17.29 -15.18
C LEU A 264 -11.50 18.26 -16.35
N TYR A 265 -10.80 17.84 -17.41
CA TYR A 265 -10.67 18.65 -18.62
C TYR A 265 -12.03 18.97 -19.23
N SER A 266 -12.92 17.98 -19.30
CA SER A 266 -14.27 18.14 -19.85
C SER A 266 -15.13 19.08 -19.01
N VAL A 267 -15.02 19.00 -17.67
CA VAL A 267 -15.69 19.94 -16.74
C VAL A 267 -15.22 21.37 -16.99
N ILE A 268 -13.90 21.59 -16.98
CA ILE A 268 -13.32 22.93 -17.17
C ILE A 268 -13.69 23.50 -18.54
N LYS A 269 -13.62 22.67 -19.59
CA LYS A 269 -13.96 23.09 -20.95
C LYS A 269 -15.41 23.56 -21.04
N LYS A 270 -16.36 22.78 -20.50
CA LYS A 270 -17.79 23.12 -20.50
C LYS A 270 -18.09 24.39 -19.72
N ILE A 271 -17.44 24.60 -18.58
CA ILE A 271 -17.64 25.84 -17.81
C ILE A 271 -17.08 27.04 -18.57
N LYS A 272 -15.94 26.90 -19.26
CA LYS A 272 -15.36 27.97 -20.09
C LYS A 272 -16.18 28.31 -21.34
N GLU A 273 -17.13 27.47 -21.74
CA GLU A 273 -18.10 27.77 -22.81
C GLU A 273 -19.27 28.64 -22.29
N THR A 274 -19.30 28.93 -20.98
CA THR A 274 -20.28 29.81 -20.32
C THR A 274 -19.61 31.08 -19.78
N ASP A 275 -20.42 32.05 -19.36
CA ASP A 275 -19.96 33.27 -18.71
C ASP A 275 -19.80 33.12 -17.18
N PHE A 276 -20.01 31.91 -16.63
CA PHE A 276 -20.01 31.69 -15.18
C PHE A 276 -18.61 31.73 -14.56
N GLN A 277 -18.52 32.34 -13.38
CA GLN A 277 -17.28 32.38 -12.61
C GLN A 277 -17.11 31.13 -11.73
N VAL A 278 -15.97 30.44 -11.90
CA VAL A 278 -15.59 29.30 -11.07
C VAL A 278 -15.26 29.77 -9.65
N GLY A 279 -15.75 29.07 -8.64
CA GLY A 279 -15.64 29.46 -7.23
C GLY A 279 -16.66 30.49 -6.79
N GLU A 280 -17.53 30.99 -7.68
CA GLU A 280 -18.61 31.91 -7.31
C GLU A 280 -19.96 31.35 -7.73
N GLU A 281 -20.18 31.25 -9.05
CA GLU A 281 -21.43 30.77 -9.64
C GLU A 281 -21.39 29.26 -9.89
N VAL A 282 -20.20 28.71 -10.19
CA VAL A 282 -20.00 27.27 -10.41
C VAL A 282 -18.82 26.78 -9.58
N GLY A 283 -18.99 25.66 -8.87
CA GLY A 283 -17.93 25.06 -8.05
C GLY A 283 -17.23 23.90 -8.75
N ILE A 284 -15.95 23.69 -8.45
CA ILE A 284 -15.22 22.49 -8.86
C ILE A 284 -14.48 21.92 -7.64
N LEU A 285 -14.67 20.64 -7.37
CA LEU A 285 -13.77 19.82 -6.55
C LEU A 285 -13.21 18.70 -7.39
N SER A 286 -11.98 18.28 -7.10
CA SER A 286 -11.41 17.09 -7.74
C SER A 286 -10.77 16.14 -6.74
N TYR A 287 -10.85 14.85 -7.02
CA TYR A 287 -10.02 13.87 -6.32
C TYR A 287 -8.56 13.98 -6.74
N ASN A 288 -7.70 13.60 -5.80
CA ASN A 288 -6.26 13.39 -5.90
C ASN A 288 -5.48 14.65 -6.28
N GLU A 289 -4.61 15.09 -5.38
CA GLU A 289 -3.79 16.27 -5.63
C GLU A 289 -2.80 16.06 -6.79
N THR A 290 -2.69 17.05 -7.67
CA THR A 290 -1.67 17.11 -8.73
C THR A 290 -1.21 18.55 -8.91
N LEU A 291 0.04 18.74 -9.34
CA LEU A 291 0.59 20.07 -9.64
C LEU A 291 -0.27 20.83 -10.68
N LEU A 292 -0.91 20.11 -11.60
CA LEU A 292 -1.81 20.71 -12.58
C LEU A 292 -3.03 21.35 -11.91
N LYS A 293 -3.63 20.68 -10.92
CA LYS A 293 -4.80 21.19 -10.18
C LYS A 293 -4.44 22.40 -9.31
N GLU A 294 -3.21 22.50 -8.84
CA GLU A 294 -2.73 23.70 -8.14
C GLU A 294 -2.67 24.93 -9.06
N LEU A 295 -2.29 24.74 -10.32
CA LEU A 295 -2.05 25.83 -11.28
C LEU A 295 -3.29 26.24 -12.09
N LEU A 296 -4.25 25.33 -12.29
CA LEU A 296 -5.46 25.60 -13.06
C LEU A 296 -6.48 26.41 -12.26
N LEU A 297 -7.11 27.40 -12.90
CA LEU A 297 -8.23 28.18 -12.35
C LEU A 297 -7.94 28.80 -10.97
N ASP A 298 -6.74 29.36 -10.79
CA ASP A 298 -6.23 29.87 -9.50
C ASP A 298 -6.23 28.84 -8.36
N GLY A 299 -6.18 27.56 -8.73
CA GLY A 299 -6.18 26.42 -7.85
C GLY A 299 -7.55 25.76 -7.73
N ILE A 300 -7.56 24.47 -8.04
CA ILE A 300 -8.71 23.60 -7.87
C ILE A 300 -8.68 23.00 -6.46
N THR A 301 -9.78 23.14 -5.73
CA THR A 301 -10.00 22.48 -4.45
C THR A 301 -9.97 20.97 -4.64
N VAL A 302 -9.17 20.26 -3.84
CA VAL A 302 -9.04 18.81 -3.97
C VAL A 302 -9.31 18.05 -2.68
N MET A 303 -9.74 16.81 -2.85
CA MET A 303 -9.82 15.80 -1.80
C MET A 303 -8.79 14.72 -2.12
N SER A 304 -7.83 14.47 -1.23
CA SER A 304 -6.70 13.60 -1.52
C SER A 304 -6.27 12.80 -0.32
N THR A 305 -5.94 11.53 -0.57
CA THR A 305 -5.17 10.73 0.38
C THR A 305 -3.68 11.06 0.30
N ASP A 306 -2.93 10.71 1.35
CA ASP A 306 -1.47 10.80 1.36
C ASP A 306 -0.84 9.57 0.67
N PHE A 307 -0.65 9.65 -0.64
CA PHE A 307 -0.10 8.54 -1.42
C PHE A 307 1.34 8.16 -1.03
N ALA A 308 2.16 9.15 -0.67
CA ALA A 308 3.52 8.87 -0.20
C ALA A 308 3.47 8.20 1.18
N GLY A 309 2.63 8.70 2.09
CA GLY A 309 2.36 8.08 3.38
C GLY A 309 1.84 6.64 3.27
N MET A 310 0.98 6.36 2.27
CA MET A 310 0.51 5.01 1.98
C MET A 310 1.66 4.08 1.60
N GLY A 311 2.54 4.51 0.70
CA GLY A 311 3.72 3.75 0.28
C GLY A 311 4.69 3.51 1.43
N TYR A 312 4.97 4.54 2.23
CA TYR A 312 5.82 4.43 3.42
C TYR A 312 5.24 3.42 4.43
N THR A 313 3.95 3.55 4.76
CA THR A 313 3.28 2.66 5.72
C THR A 313 3.22 1.23 5.21
N ALA A 314 3.00 1.03 3.91
CA ALA A 314 3.06 -0.29 3.29
C ALA A 314 4.44 -0.95 3.45
N ALA A 315 5.51 -0.18 3.29
CA ALA A 315 6.87 -0.67 3.52
C ALA A 315 7.11 -1.01 4.99
N GLU A 316 6.61 -0.21 5.93
CA GLU A 316 6.64 -0.55 7.36
C GLU A 316 5.91 -1.85 7.67
N LEU A 317 4.79 -2.15 7.01
CA LEU A 317 4.09 -3.43 7.21
C LEU A 317 4.85 -4.63 6.64
N VAL A 318 5.64 -4.43 5.57
CA VAL A 318 6.55 -5.45 5.02
C VAL A 318 7.79 -5.65 5.91
N LEU A 319 8.30 -4.56 6.50
CA LEU A 319 9.41 -4.57 7.46
C LEU A 319 8.97 -4.96 8.88
N GLY A 320 7.67 -4.89 9.17
CA GLY A 320 7.05 -5.44 10.35
C GLY A 320 6.81 -6.94 10.22
N ASN A 321 6.51 -7.61 11.32
CA ASN A 321 6.04 -9.01 11.32
C ASN A 321 4.62 -9.11 11.91
N THR A 322 3.97 -7.98 12.15
CA THR A 322 2.64 -7.91 12.76
C THR A 322 1.64 -7.39 11.73
N PRO A 323 0.71 -8.23 11.27
CA PRO A 323 -0.33 -7.79 10.36
C PRO A 323 -1.22 -6.73 11.01
N GLN A 324 -1.48 -5.65 10.28
CA GLN A 324 -2.34 -4.55 10.72
C GLN A 324 -3.12 -3.99 9.54
N HIS A 325 -4.33 -3.51 9.80
CA HIS A 325 -5.13 -2.75 8.86
C HIS A 325 -5.10 -1.28 9.26
N ILE A 326 -4.50 -0.44 8.42
CA ILE A 326 -4.25 0.97 8.70
C ILE A 326 -5.06 1.82 7.70
N GLU A 327 -5.97 2.64 8.21
CA GLU A 327 -6.62 3.69 7.40
C GLU A 327 -5.59 4.78 7.06
N ASN A 328 -5.41 5.07 5.77
CA ASN A 328 -4.46 6.09 5.32
C ASN A 328 -5.05 7.49 5.50
N PRO A 329 -4.24 8.51 5.86
CA PRO A 329 -4.73 9.87 5.99
C PRO A 329 -5.39 10.40 4.70
N PHE A 330 -6.47 11.14 4.88
CA PHE A 330 -7.23 11.80 3.81
C PHE A 330 -7.48 13.26 4.21
N ARG A 331 -7.39 14.19 3.25
CA ARG A 331 -7.51 15.62 3.52
C ARG A 331 -8.21 16.39 2.40
N LEU A 332 -8.88 17.47 2.78
CA LEU A 332 -9.33 18.54 1.88
C LEU A 332 -8.23 19.60 1.75
N ILE A 333 -7.95 20.02 0.52
CA ILE A 333 -7.08 21.17 0.22
C ILE A 333 -7.94 22.21 -0.49
N VAL A 334 -8.36 23.23 0.25
CA VAL A 334 -9.23 24.31 -0.25
C VAL A 334 -8.43 25.28 -1.11
N ARG A 335 -8.99 25.60 -2.28
CA ARG A 335 -8.48 26.61 -3.22
C ARG A 335 -9.65 27.41 -3.81
N LYS A 336 -9.37 28.27 -4.81
CA LYS A 336 -10.35 29.23 -5.33
C LYS A 336 -11.50 28.61 -6.15
N SER A 337 -11.42 27.34 -6.52
CA SER A 337 -12.50 26.73 -7.29
C SER A 337 -13.78 26.40 -6.50
N LEU A 338 -13.81 26.72 -5.19
CA LEU A 338 -14.96 26.56 -4.31
C LEU A 338 -15.36 27.81 -3.56
#